data_AF-A0A8J6JH87-F1
#
_entry.id   AF-A0A8J6JH87-F1
#
_cell.length_a   1.000
_cell.length_b   1.000
_cell.length_c   1.000
_cell.angle_alpha   90.00
_cell.angle_beta   90.00
_cell.angle_gamma   90.00
#
_symmetry.space_group_name_H-M   'P 1'
#
loop_
_entity.id
_entity.type
_entity.pdbx_description
1 polymer ?
#
loop_
_entity_poly.entity_id
_entity_poly.type
_entity_poly.pdbx_seq_one_letter_code
_entity_poly.pdbx_strand_id
1 'polypeptide(L)'
;AIERKLGLDELANCYCKDRPRFTREFERAKQAGAKLYLLVENGTWENAYAGKYRSRMAPSALTASLLAWLARYDCQLLFCAPTTSGALIRDILYRELKERLERMPDGRCE
;
A
#
# COMPACT_ATOMS: atom_id res chain seq x y z
N ALA A 1 -8.15 -1.21 3.83
CA ALA A 1 -7.92 0.20 3.45
C ALA A 1 -6.91 0.26 2.32
N ILE A 2 -7.00 1.26 1.44
CA ILE A 2 -6.06 1.46 0.34
C ILE A 2 -5.41 2.83 0.51
N GLU A 3 -4.09 2.85 0.63
CA GLU A 3 -3.27 4.06 0.65
C GLU A 3 -2.61 4.20 -0.72
N ARG A 4 -3.00 5.22 -1.48
CA ARG A 4 -2.46 5.47 -2.84
C ARG A 4 -1.33 6.50 -2.78
N LYS A 5 -0.27 6.27 -3.54
CA LYS A 5 0.86 7.18 -3.77
C LYS A 5 1.11 7.37 -5.26
N LEU A 6 1.42 8.60 -5.66
CA LEU A 6 1.69 8.99 -7.06
C LEU A 6 3.03 8.42 -7.57
N GLY A 7 3.90 7.97 -6.67
CA GLY A 7 5.09 7.20 -6.99
C GLY A 7 6.13 7.14 -5.89
N LEU A 8 7.33 6.68 -6.25
CA LEU A 8 8.44 6.47 -5.33
C LEU A 8 8.94 7.76 -4.68
N ASP A 9 8.79 8.90 -5.35
CA ASP A 9 9.15 10.22 -4.81
C ASP A 9 8.25 10.63 -3.64
N GLU A 10 6.94 10.41 -3.77
CA GLU A 10 5.99 10.68 -2.69
C GLU A 10 6.24 9.74 -1.50
N LEU A 11 6.55 8.48 -1.76
CA LEU A 11 6.96 7.53 -0.72
C LEU A 11 8.24 7.96 -0.01
N ALA A 12 9.26 8.37 -0.74
CA ALA A 12 10.50 8.86 -0.14
C ALA A 12 10.23 10.07 0.76
N ASN A 13 9.33 10.97 0.36
CA ASN A 13 8.91 12.07 1.21
C ASN A 13 8.13 11.59 2.46
N CYS A 14 7.24 10.59 2.30
CA CYS A 14 6.51 9.97 3.41
C CYS A 14 7.45 9.30 4.43
N TYR A 15 8.53 8.66 4.00
CA TYR A 15 9.48 8.01 4.91
C TYR A 15 10.46 8.97 5.58
N CYS A 16 10.66 10.16 5.00
CA CYS A 16 11.57 11.17 5.53
C CYS A 16 10.82 12.24 6.34
N LYS A 17 10.08 13.12 5.67
CA LYS A 17 9.50 14.32 6.29
C LYS A 17 8.18 14.03 6.98
N ASP A 18 7.31 13.27 6.30
CA ASP A 18 5.94 13.05 6.78
C ASP A 18 5.78 11.75 7.57
N ARG A 19 6.89 11.14 8.01
CA ARG A 19 6.91 9.83 8.65
C ARG A 19 5.99 9.71 9.86
N PRO A 20 5.91 10.69 10.78
CA PRO A 20 4.99 10.60 11.91
C PRO A 20 3.53 10.59 11.48
N ARG A 21 3.15 11.42 10.48
CA ARG A 21 1.80 11.44 9.93
C ARG A 21 1.49 10.12 9.23
N PHE A 22 2.40 9.65 8.37
CA PHE A 22 2.23 8.42 7.62
C PHE A 22 2.07 7.21 8.54
N THR A 23 2.84 7.15 9.63
CA THR A 23 2.77 6.09 10.64
C THR A 23 1.38 6.02 11.30
N ARG A 24 0.80 7.17 11.65
CA ARG A 24 -0.52 7.21 12.31
C ARG A 24 -1.65 6.63 11.47
N GLU A 25 -1.63 6.84 10.16
CA GLU A 25 -2.67 6.28 9.28
C GLU A 25 -2.61 4.75 9.22
N PHE A 26 -1.40 4.18 9.23
CA PHE A 26 -1.20 2.72 9.23
C PHE A 26 -1.58 2.11 10.58
N GLU A 27 -1.22 2.76 11.69
CA GLU A 27 -1.61 2.31 13.03
C GLU A 27 -3.14 2.31 13.21
N ARG A 28 -3.84 3.33 12.70
CA ARG A 28 -5.32 3.36 12.74
C ARG A 28 -5.93 2.18 11.98
N ALA A 29 -5.43 1.89 10.77
CA ALA A 29 -5.93 0.79 9.99
C ALA A 29 -5.64 -0.58 10.65
N LYS A 30 -4.45 -0.73 11.27
CA LYS A 30 -4.09 -1.90 12.07
C LYS A 30 -5.02 -2.07 13.28
N GLN A 31 -5.29 -0.99 14.01
CA GLN A 31 -6.23 -0.98 15.15
C GLN A 31 -7.65 -1.34 14.72
N ALA A 32 -8.07 -0.94 13.52
CA ALA A 32 -9.36 -1.33 12.95
C ALA A 32 -9.40 -2.78 12.42
N GLY A 33 -8.30 -3.55 12.54
CA GLY A 33 -8.18 -4.90 11.97
C GLY A 33 -8.30 -4.92 10.45
N ALA A 34 -8.04 -3.80 9.79
CA ALA A 34 -8.21 -3.67 8.35
C ALA A 34 -6.93 -4.06 7.62
N LYS A 35 -7.05 -4.98 6.65
CA LYS A 35 -5.97 -5.27 5.71
C LYS A 35 -5.59 -4.02 4.93
N LEU A 36 -4.30 -3.77 4.80
CA LEU A 36 -3.75 -2.57 4.17
C LEU A 36 -3.16 -2.88 2.79
N TYR A 37 -3.52 -2.05 1.82
CA TYR A 37 -2.91 -2.03 0.50
C TYR A 37 -2.19 -0.71 0.29
N LEU A 38 -0.91 -0.77 -0.03
CA LEU A 38 -0.12 0.38 -0.46
C LEU A 38 -0.03 0.33 -1.99
N LEU A 39 -0.77 1.22 -2.67
CA LEU A 39 -0.79 1.29 -4.13
C LEU A 39 0.12 2.43 -4.60
N VAL A 40 1.11 2.11 -5.41
CA VAL A 40 2.12 3.07 -5.87
C VAL A 40 2.09 3.18 -7.39
N GLU A 41 1.88 4.40 -7.88
CA GLU A 41 1.87 4.68 -9.32
C GLU A 41 3.29 4.87 -9.87
N ASN A 42 3.50 4.61 -11.16
CA ASN A 42 4.76 4.90 -11.88
C ASN A 42 6.02 4.33 -11.19
N GLY A 43 5.88 3.25 -10.42
CA GLY A 43 6.96 2.63 -9.66
C GLY A 43 7.06 1.15 -9.97
N THR A 44 8.25 0.59 -9.80
CA THR A 44 8.47 -0.85 -9.71
C THR A 44 9.56 -1.10 -8.66
N TRP A 45 9.76 -2.37 -8.29
CA TRP A 45 10.89 -2.73 -7.45
C TRP A 45 12.23 -2.40 -8.11
N GLU A 46 12.36 -2.65 -9.42
CA GLU A 46 13.57 -2.33 -10.19
C GLU A 46 13.85 -0.83 -10.17
N ASN A 47 12.82 0.01 -10.26
CA ASN A 47 12.98 1.46 -10.12
C ASN A 47 13.46 1.84 -8.71
N ALA A 48 12.92 1.20 -7.66
CA ALA A 48 13.32 1.47 -6.28
C ALA A 48 14.77 1.04 -6.00
N TYR A 49 15.17 -0.16 -6.42
CA TYR A 49 16.54 -0.67 -6.26
C TYR A 49 17.55 0.11 -7.11
N ALA A 50 17.19 0.50 -8.32
CA ALA A 50 18.07 1.25 -9.22
C ALA A 50 18.10 2.76 -8.94
N GLY A 51 17.32 3.27 -7.99
CA GLY A 51 17.28 4.71 -7.69
C GLY A 51 16.61 5.56 -8.76
N LYS A 52 15.68 4.99 -9.55
CA LYS A 52 14.98 5.69 -10.63
C LYS A 52 13.81 6.51 -10.09
N TYR A 53 14.13 7.60 -9.40
CA TYR A 53 13.20 8.59 -8.86
C TYR A 53 13.96 9.91 -8.60
N ARG A 54 13.27 11.01 -8.28
CA ARG A 54 13.86 12.35 -8.14
C ARG A 54 14.44 12.63 -6.74
N SER A 55 13.89 12.01 -5.71
CA SER A 55 14.31 12.15 -4.32
C SER A 55 15.79 11.80 -4.14
N ARG A 56 16.46 12.48 -3.23
CA ARG A 56 17.86 12.20 -2.84
C ARG A 56 17.99 11.06 -1.83
N MET A 57 16.88 10.42 -1.45
CA MET A 57 16.92 9.25 -0.57
C MET A 57 17.70 8.13 -1.24
N ALA A 58 18.65 7.53 -0.53
CA ALA A 58 19.42 6.41 -1.06
C ALA A 58 18.50 5.23 -1.43
N PRO A 59 18.74 4.52 -2.56
CA PRO A 59 17.93 3.36 -2.97
C PRO A 59 17.81 2.28 -1.90
N SER A 60 18.92 2.00 -1.18
CA SER A 60 18.95 1.08 -0.05
C SER A 60 18.04 1.52 1.10
N ALA A 61 17.99 2.83 1.40
CA ALA A 61 17.13 3.36 2.44
C ALA A 61 15.64 3.29 2.05
N LEU A 62 15.30 3.58 0.79
CA LEU A 62 13.93 3.51 0.28
C LEU A 62 13.42 2.07 0.32
N THR A 63 14.19 1.13 -0.23
CA THR A 63 13.84 -0.30 -0.27
C THR A 63 13.75 -0.91 1.13
N ALA A 64 14.70 -0.60 2.03
CA ALA A 64 14.61 -1.01 3.43
C ALA A 64 13.36 -0.46 4.13
N SER A 65 12.99 0.80 3.86
CA SER A 65 11.77 1.41 4.41
C SER A 65 10.50 0.74 3.87
N LEU A 66 10.44 0.46 2.57
CA LEU A 66 9.32 -0.28 1.97
C LEU A 66 9.15 -1.65 2.64
N LEU A 67 10.20 -2.47 2.65
CA LEU A 67 10.17 -3.82 3.23
C LEU A 67 9.82 -3.79 4.73
N ALA A 68 10.38 -2.83 5.48
CA ALA A 68 10.04 -2.67 6.89
C ALA A 68 8.56 -2.32 7.10
N TRP A 69 7.96 -1.54 6.20
CA TRP A 69 6.52 -1.23 6.28
C TRP A 69 5.66 -2.45 5.98
N LEU A 70 6.00 -3.22 4.94
CA LEU A 70 5.29 -4.47 4.62
C LEU A 70 5.29 -5.43 5.81
N ALA A 71 6.45 -5.59 6.46
CA ALA A 71 6.59 -6.46 7.62
C ALA A 71 5.86 -5.95 8.88
N ARG A 72 5.88 -4.64 9.17
CA ARG A 72 5.31 -4.09 10.42
C ARG A 72 3.79 -4.00 10.43
N TYR A 73 3.19 -3.75 9.26
CA TYR A 73 1.76 -3.46 9.13
C TYR A 73 0.99 -4.52 8.35
N ASP A 74 1.64 -5.64 7.98
CA ASP A 74 1.04 -6.70 7.15
C ASP A 74 0.33 -6.11 5.92
N CYS A 75 1.01 -5.18 5.24
CA CYS A 75 0.46 -4.47 4.10
C CYS A 75 0.94 -5.07 2.78
N GLN A 76 0.08 -5.03 1.77
CA GLN A 76 0.40 -5.49 0.42
C GLN A 76 0.83 -4.31 -0.45
N LEU A 77 2.00 -4.42 -1.08
CA LEU A 77 2.49 -3.43 -2.03
C LEU A 77 2.04 -3.80 -3.44
N LEU A 78 1.39 -2.85 -4.11
CA LEU A 78 1.01 -2.97 -5.50
C LEU A 78 1.56 -1.79 -6.30
N PHE A 79 2.04 -2.08 -7.49
CA PHE A 79 2.49 -1.08 -8.45
C PHE A 79 1.53 -1.02 -9.63
N CYS A 80 1.23 0.17 -10.14
CA CYS A 80 0.40 0.34 -11.33
C CYS A 80 0.74 1.60 -12.13
N ALA A 81 0.21 1.69 -13.34
CA ALA A 81 0.16 2.95 -14.07
C ALA A 81 -0.98 3.85 -13.52
N PRO A 82 -0.85 5.19 -13.59
CA PRO A 82 -1.89 6.12 -13.15
C PRO A 82 -3.26 5.90 -13.79
N THR A 83 -3.26 5.50 -15.07
CA THR A 83 -4.48 5.19 -15.83
C THR A 83 -5.18 3.93 -15.32
N THR A 84 -4.46 3.02 -14.69
CA THR A 84 -4.99 1.75 -14.15
C THR A 84 -5.46 1.88 -12.71
N SER A 85 -4.99 2.87 -11.95
CA SER A 85 -5.19 2.99 -10.51
C SER A 85 -6.66 2.94 -10.10
N GLY A 86 -7.54 3.64 -10.80
CA GLY A 86 -8.98 3.67 -10.49
C GLY A 86 -9.64 2.29 -10.65
N ALA A 87 -9.32 1.60 -11.74
CA ALA A 87 -9.81 0.24 -11.98
C ALA A 87 -9.28 -0.74 -10.94
N LEU A 88 -7.98 -0.67 -10.63
CA LEU A 88 -7.35 -1.56 -9.65
C LEU A 88 -7.90 -1.35 -8.23
N ILE A 89 -8.13 -0.10 -7.82
CA ILE A 89 -8.79 0.22 -6.54
C ILE A 89 -10.17 -0.43 -6.46
N ARG A 90 -11.00 -0.23 -7.50
CA ARG A 90 -12.34 -0.86 -7.57
C ARG A 90 -12.23 -2.37 -7.46
N ASP A 91 -11.32 -2.98 -8.21
CA ASP A 91 -11.18 -4.44 -8.27
C ASP A 91 -10.70 -5.03 -6.94
N ILE A 92 -9.75 -4.37 -6.26
CA ILE A 92 -9.32 -4.76 -4.90
C ILE A 92 -10.51 -4.72 -3.94
N LEU A 93 -11.24 -3.60 -3.90
CA LEU A 93 -12.38 -3.45 -2.99
C LEU A 93 -13.49 -4.47 -3.26
N TYR A 94 -13.81 -4.66 -4.54
CA TYR A 94 -14.83 -5.63 -4.97
C TYR A 94 -14.44 -7.05 -4.57
N ARG A 95 -13.19 -7.46 -4.81
CA ARG A 95 -12.71 -8.81 -4.48
C ARG A 95 -12.62 -9.03 -2.98
N GLU A 96 -12.07 -8.09 -2.22
CA GLU A 96 -12.02 -8.18 -0.75
C GLU A 96 -13.42 -8.34 -0.15
N LEU A 97 -14.40 -7.57 -0.63
CA LEU A 97 -15.78 -7.68 -0.17
C LEU A 97 -16.41 -9.01 -0.57
N LYS A 98 -16.29 -9.41 -1.84
CA LYS A 98 -16.87 -10.64 -2.36
C LYS A 98 -16.36 -11.87 -1.60
N GLU A 99 -15.05 -12.01 -1.47
CA GLU A 99 -14.42 -13.13 -0.74
C GLU A 99 -14.83 -13.15 0.73
N ARG A 100 -15.01 -11.98 1.34
CA ARG A 100 -15.50 -11.89 2.71
C ARG A 100 -16.94 -12.39 2.84
N LEU A 101 -17.81 -12.02 1.91
CA LEU A 101 -19.22 -12.45 1.89
C LEU A 101 -19.36 -13.95 1.61
N GLU A 102 -18.57 -14.51 0.68
CA GLU A 102 -18.61 -15.95 0.35
C GLU A 102 -18.13 -16.85 1.50
N ARG A 103 -17.32 -16.32 2.42
CA ARG A 103 -16.89 -17.03 3.63
C ARG A 103 -17.88 -16.92 4.78
N MET A 104 -18.88 -16.05 4.68
CA MET A 104 -19.92 -15.98 5.71
C MET A 104 -20.78 -17.24 5.59
N PRO A 105 -20.98 -18.00 6.68
CA PRO A 105 -21.91 -19.11 6.65
C PRO A 105 -23.29 -18.59 6.24
N ASP A 106 -24.00 -19.38 5.42
CA ASP A 106 -25.37 -19.05 5.03
C ASP A 106 -26.18 -18.85 6.31
N GLY A 107 -26.69 -17.64 6.54
CA GLY A 107 -27.51 -17.28 7.71
C GLY A 107 -28.89 -17.94 7.73
N ARG A 108 -29.04 -19.07 7.04
CA ARG A 108 -30.20 -19.96 7.12
C ARG A 108 -30.01 -20.80 8.38
N CYS A 109 -30.50 -20.29 9.50
CA CYS A 109 -30.79 -21.12 10.66
C CYS A 109 -31.81 -22.20 10.24
N GLU A 110 -31.47 -23.46 10.43
CA GLU A 110 -32.46 -24.55 10.57
C GLU A 110 -33.23 -24.40 11.89
#